data_AF-A0A7S1ZET3-F1
#
_entry.id   AF-A0A7S1ZET3-F1
#
_cell.length_a   1.000
_cell.length_b   1.000
_cell.length_c   1.000
_cell.angle_alpha   90.00
_cell.angle_beta   90.00
_cell.angle_gamma   90.00
#
_symmetry.space_group_name_H-M   'P 1'
#
loop_
_entity.id
_entity.type
_entity.pdbx_description
1 polymer ?
#
loop_
_entity_poly.entity_id
_entity_poly.type
_entity_poly.pdbx_seq_one_letter_code
_entity_poly.pdbx_strand_id
1 'polypeptide(L)'
;GEEGVGGDRSKLKMDGVNVTQWLSSLETFTGAFYKKFPDVELRGILQYLTHRLQQGQILELGVLRSLLKTAGGYGFADYGSTASLSQVQLEGRCGSQLLKRETASFGIVEKSNKKASRRLRCVLQKDDLGVTLLILLAQIRFRVMFHVRHPV
;
A
#
# COMPACT_ATOMS: atom_id res chain seq x y z
N GLY A 1 -20.88 -21.38 -30.45
CA GLY A 1 -21.18 -19.94 -30.51
C GLY A 1 -20.09 -19.23 -29.77
N GLU A 2 -19.10 -18.71 -30.51
CA GLU A 2 -18.20 -17.69 -30.00
C GLU A 2 -18.98 -16.36 -29.99
N GLU A 3 -19.05 -15.70 -28.83
CA GLU A 3 -19.03 -14.25 -28.72
C GLU A 3 -18.37 -13.90 -27.37
N GLY A 4 -17.24 -13.19 -27.44
CA GLY A 4 -16.50 -12.72 -26.29
C GLY A 4 -17.01 -11.39 -25.77
N VAL A 5 -16.87 -11.18 -24.46
CA VAL A 5 -16.79 -9.85 -23.85
C VAL A 5 -15.69 -9.89 -22.80
N GLY A 6 -14.69 -9.02 -22.95
CA GLY A 6 -13.39 -9.11 -22.30
C GLY A 6 -13.40 -9.18 -20.77
N GLY A 7 -12.79 -10.23 -20.23
CA GLY A 7 -11.54 -10.14 -19.45
C GLY A 7 -11.48 -9.34 -18.15
N ASP A 8 -12.53 -8.65 -17.68
CA ASP A 8 -12.47 -7.94 -16.40
C ASP A 8 -12.96 -8.85 -15.27
N ARG A 9 -12.02 -9.49 -14.56
CA ARG A 9 -12.36 -10.20 -13.32
C ARG A 9 -12.91 -9.19 -12.33
N SER A 10 -14.11 -9.43 -11.80
CA SER A 10 -14.70 -8.59 -10.75
C SER A 10 -13.70 -8.36 -9.61
N LYS A 11 -13.43 -7.09 -9.32
CA LYS A 11 -12.47 -6.64 -8.29
C LYS A 11 -13.12 -6.53 -6.91
N LEU A 12 -14.45 -6.43 -6.88
CA LEU A 12 -15.27 -6.42 -5.67
C LEU A 12 -15.97 -7.77 -5.51
N LYS A 13 -16.02 -8.30 -4.29
CA LYS A 13 -16.84 -9.47 -3.97
C LYS A 13 -18.32 -9.10 -4.09
N MET A 14 -19.17 -10.12 -4.16
CA MET A 14 -20.64 -9.97 -4.19
C MET A 14 -21.19 -9.23 -2.96
N ASP A 15 -20.42 -9.17 -1.86
CA ASP A 15 -20.76 -8.42 -0.65
C ASP A 15 -20.68 -6.90 -0.82
N GLY A 16 -20.14 -6.39 -1.93
CA GLY A 16 -20.06 -4.97 -2.24
C GLY A 16 -19.05 -4.18 -1.41
N VAL A 17 -18.32 -4.83 -0.50
CA VAL A 17 -17.45 -4.15 0.48
C VAL A 17 -16.03 -4.67 0.43
N ASN A 18 -15.84 -5.96 0.14
CA ASN A 18 -14.53 -6.59 0.18
C ASN A 18 -13.94 -6.80 -1.21
N VAL A 19 -12.63 -6.62 -1.32
CA VAL A 19 -11.88 -6.93 -2.53
C VAL A 19 -11.87 -8.45 -2.76
N THR A 20 -11.86 -8.89 -4.02
CA THR A 20 -11.80 -10.30 -4.38
C THR A 20 -10.47 -10.95 -3.97
N GLN A 21 -10.51 -12.27 -3.70
CA GLN A 21 -9.36 -13.01 -3.21
C GLN A 21 -8.16 -12.94 -4.16
N TRP A 22 -8.39 -12.98 -5.47
CA TRP A 22 -7.32 -12.92 -6.47
C TRP A 22 -6.57 -11.58 -6.41
N LEU A 23 -7.27 -10.47 -6.21
CA LEU A 23 -6.67 -9.14 -6.14
C LEU A 23 -5.91 -9.00 -4.81
N SER A 24 -6.47 -9.46 -3.69
CA SER A 24 -5.76 -9.52 -2.41
C SER A 24 -4.45 -10.34 -2.48
N SER A 25 -4.47 -11.50 -3.17
CA SER A 25 -3.28 -12.29 -3.43
C SER A 25 -2.27 -11.56 -4.30
N LEU A 26 -2.72 -10.83 -5.32
CA LEU A 26 -1.87 -10.00 -6.19
C LEU A 26 -1.22 -8.84 -5.42
N GLU A 27 -1.96 -8.16 -4.56
CA GLU A 27 -1.43 -7.10 -3.68
C GLU A 27 -0.29 -7.66 -2.83
N THR A 28 -0.53 -8.78 -2.15
CA THR A 28 0.45 -9.44 -1.29
C THR A 28 1.69 -9.88 -2.07
N PHE A 29 1.48 -10.50 -3.24
CA PHE A 29 2.56 -10.91 -4.13
C PHE A 29 3.42 -9.72 -4.56
N THR A 30 2.80 -8.61 -4.97
CA THR A 30 3.52 -7.43 -5.46
C THR A 30 4.46 -6.87 -4.40
N GLY A 31 3.99 -6.74 -3.15
CA GLY A 31 4.83 -6.29 -2.04
C GLY A 31 6.00 -7.25 -1.75
N ALA A 32 5.75 -8.56 -1.77
CA ALA A 32 6.78 -9.57 -1.53
C ALA A 32 7.82 -9.62 -2.67
N PHE A 33 7.37 -9.50 -3.92
CA PHE A 33 8.20 -9.51 -5.12
C PHE A 33 9.21 -8.36 -5.10
N TYR A 34 8.75 -7.12 -4.92
CA TYR A 34 9.64 -5.96 -4.87
C TYR A 34 10.52 -5.90 -3.62
N LYS A 35 10.13 -6.57 -2.52
CA LYS A 35 11.01 -6.78 -1.37
C LYS A 35 12.15 -7.76 -1.68
N LYS A 36 11.87 -8.84 -2.43
CA LYS A 36 12.83 -9.91 -2.75
C LYS A 36 13.75 -9.52 -3.90
N PHE A 37 13.23 -8.81 -4.91
CA PHE A 37 13.93 -8.41 -6.13
C PHE A 37 13.97 -6.88 -6.27
N PRO A 38 14.76 -6.18 -5.44
CA PRO A 38 14.78 -4.71 -5.39
C PRO A 38 15.37 -4.05 -6.63
N ASP A 39 16.05 -4.79 -7.50
CA ASP A 39 16.64 -4.26 -8.74
C ASP A 39 15.64 -4.23 -9.90
N VAL A 40 14.47 -4.87 -9.74
CA VAL A 40 13.41 -4.84 -10.75
C VAL A 40 12.80 -3.44 -10.84
N GLU A 41 12.43 -3.07 -12.06
CA GLU A 41 11.75 -1.83 -12.41
C GLU A 41 10.44 -1.67 -11.59
N LEU A 42 10.31 -0.56 -10.86
CA LEU A 42 9.21 -0.26 -9.91
C LEU A 42 8.41 0.99 -10.31
N ARG A 43 8.94 1.84 -11.19
CA ARG A 43 8.27 3.05 -11.67
C ARG A 43 7.02 2.72 -12.47
N GLY A 44 7.05 1.71 -13.33
CA GLY A 44 5.92 1.31 -14.15
C GLY A 44 4.68 1.00 -13.33
N ILE A 45 4.83 0.22 -12.24
CA ILE A 45 3.70 -0.10 -11.35
C ILE A 45 3.20 1.13 -10.59
N LEU A 46 4.08 2.02 -10.14
CA LEU A 46 3.66 3.24 -9.44
C LEU A 46 2.98 4.25 -10.38
N GLN A 47 3.45 4.37 -11.62
CA GLN A 47 2.81 5.20 -12.65
C GLN A 47 1.44 4.64 -13.04
N TYR A 48 1.35 3.31 -13.20
CA TYR A 48 0.08 2.64 -13.40
C TYR A 48 -0.90 2.94 -12.26
N LEU A 49 -0.48 2.80 -11.00
CA LEU A 49 -1.31 3.12 -9.85
C LEU A 49 -1.73 4.60 -9.84
N THR A 50 -0.82 5.51 -10.16
CA THR A 50 -1.12 6.94 -10.29
C THR A 50 -2.21 7.19 -11.33
N HIS A 51 -2.10 6.56 -12.50
CA HIS A 51 -3.09 6.69 -13.57
C HIS A 51 -4.46 6.13 -13.15
N ARG A 52 -4.49 4.98 -12.47
CA ARG A 52 -5.73 4.38 -11.95
C ARG A 52 -6.39 5.28 -10.90
N LEU A 53 -5.61 5.91 -10.02
CA LEU A 53 -6.11 6.87 -9.05
C LEU A 53 -6.65 8.14 -9.72
N GLN A 54 -6.00 8.63 -10.78
CA GLN A 54 -6.52 9.76 -11.58
C GLN A 54 -7.87 9.44 -12.23
N GLN A 55 -8.09 8.19 -12.64
CA GLN A 55 -9.37 7.70 -13.15
C GLN A 55 -10.42 7.44 -12.04
N GLY A 56 -10.12 7.76 -10.78
CA GLY A 56 -11.01 7.53 -9.65
C GLY A 56 -11.11 6.07 -9.21
N GLN A 57 -10.26 5.18 -9.71
CA GLN A 57 -10.32 3.76 -9.41
C GLN A 57 -9.47 3.43 -8.18
N ILE A 58 -10.16 3.14 -7.06
CA ILE A 58 -9.53 2.97 -5.74
C ILE A 58 -9.24 1.51 -5.37
N LEU A 59 -9.78 0.54 -6.11
CA LEU A 59 -9.72 -0.88 -5.74
C LEU A 59 -8.29 -1.43 -5.70
N GLU A 60 -7.38 -0.87 -6.49
CA GLU A 60 -5.98 -1.32 -6.57
C GLU A 60 -5.06 -0.57 -5.59
N LEU A 61 -5.61 0.30 -4.76
CA LEU A 61 -4.85 1.02 -3.74
C LEU A 61 -4.20 0.07 -2.72
N GLY A 62 -4.76 -1.14 -2.55
CA GLY A 62 -4.13 -2.17 -1.73
C GLY A 62 -2.78 -2.65 -2.27
N VAL A 63 -2.50 -2.50 -3.56
CA VAL A 63 -1.16 -2.77 -4.14
C VAL A 63 -0.16 -1.74 -3.63
N LEU A 64 -0.53 -0.44 -3.65
CA LEU A 64 0.30 0.63 -3.08
C LEU A 64 0.56 0.40 -1.60
N ARG A 65 -0.48 0.04 -0.84
CA ARG A 65 -0.38 -0.32 0.58
C ARG A 65 0.60 -1.48 0.78
N SER A 66 0.48 -2.55 0.01
CA SER A 66 1.35 -3.72 0.12
C SER A 66 2.82 -3.39 -0.20
N LEU A 67 3.07 -2.54 -1.21
CA LEU A 67 4.41 -2.03 -1.52
C LEU A 67 5.01 -1.25 -0.35
N LEU A 68 4.25 -0.32 0.24
CA LEU A 68 4.71 0.49 1.39
C LEU A 68 4.94 -0.37 2.63
N LYS A 69 4.01 -1.27 2.95
CA LYS A 69 4.07 -2.18 4.09
C LYS A 69 5.26 -3.13 3.98
N THR A 70 5.40 -3.80 2.83
CA THR A 70 6.31 -4.94 2.66
C THR A 70 7.68 -4.51 2.12
N ALA A 71 7.72 -3.82 0.98
CA ALA A 71 8.97 -3.38 0.34
C ALA A 71 9.52 -2.10 0.99
N GLY A 72 8.64 -1.20 1.43
CA GLY A 72 9.00 0.02 2.16
C GLY A 72 9.44 -0.23 3.61
N GLY A 73 9.05 -1.36 4.20
CA GLY A 73 9.38 -1.70 5.58
C GLY A 73 8.53 -0.94 6.62
N TYR A 74 7.34 -0.48 6.24
CA TYR A 74 6.37 0.15 7.12
C TYR A 74 5.31 -0.85 7.60
N GLY A 75 5.73 -2.07 7.91
CA GLY A 75 4.87 -3.19 8.35
C GLY A 75 3.99 -2.85 9.54
N PHE A 76 4.55 -2.07 10.46
CA PHE A 76 3.93 -1.54 11.67
C PHE A 76 2.84 -0.49 11.44
N ALA A 77 2.78 0.14 10.27
CA ALA A 77 1.79 1.16 9.94
C ALA A 77 0.69 0.52 9.09
N ASP A 78 -0.23 -0.18 9.74
CA ASP A 78 -1.40 -0.78 9.09
C ASP A 78 -2.69 -0.26 9.76
N TYR A 79 -3.79 -0.25 9.01
CA TYR A 79 -5.07 0.32 9.44
C TYR A 79 -5.95 -0.71 10.18
N GLY A 80 -5.52 -1.97 10.25
CA GLY A 80 -6.22 -3.03 10.98
C GLY A 80 -6.11 -2.84 12.49
N SER A 81 -7.18 -3.13 13.23
CA SER A 81 -7.22 -3.05 14.70
C SER A 81 -6.16 -3.92 15.40
N THR A 82 -5.59 -4.90 14.71
CA THR A 82 -4.50 -5.77 15.21
C THR A 82 -3.10 -5.20 14.99
N ALA A 83 -2.98 -4.05 14.33
CA ALA A 83 -1.73 -3.39 14.01
C ALA A 83 -1.52 -2.06 14.75
N SER A 84 -2.42 -1.69 15.67
CA SER A 84 -2.26 -0.50 16.51
C SER A 84 -1.06 -0.67 17.42
N LEU A 85 -0.06 0.19 17.26
CA LEU A 85 1.10 0.25 18.16
C LEU A 85 0.66 0.73 19.54
N SER A 86 1.18 0.11 20.60
CA SER A 86 1.05 0.67 21.95
C SER A 86 1.85 1.97 22.05
N GLN A 87 1.52 2.81 23.04
CA GLN A 87 2.23 4.08 23.27
C GLN A 87 3.74 3.86 23.45
N VAL A 88 4.14 2.83 24.20
CA VAL A 88 5.56 2.46 24.41
C VAL A 88 6.23 2.04 23.09
N GLN A 89 5.52 1.29 22.24
CA GLN A 89 6.04 0.88 20.94
C GLN A 89 6.20 2.08 20.00
N LEU A 90 5.28 3.05 20.05
CA LEU A 90 5.33 4.28 19.27
C LEU A 90 6.50 5.18 19.71
N GLU A 91 6.64 5.42 21.02
CA GLU A 91 7.72 6.23 21.59
C GLU A 91 9.09 5.62 21.33
N GLY A 92 9.23 4.30 21.49
CA GLY A 92 10.49 3.63 21.19
C GLY A 92 10.87 3.69 19.71
N ARG A 93 9.89 3.78 18.79
CA ARG A 93 10.13 4.02 17.35
C ARG A 93 10.72 5.40 17.06
N CYS A 94 10.50 6.40 17.91
CA CYS A 94 11.11 7.73 17.84
C CYS A 94 12.55 7.77 18.37
N GLY A 95 12.97 6.77 19.13
CA GLY A 95 14.31 6.71 19.74
C GLY A 95 15.42 6.12 18.87
N SER A 96 16.51 5.69 19.52
CA SER A 96 17.67 5.04 18.89
C SER A 96 17.35 3.61 18.43
N GLN A 97 18.21 3.01 17.61
CA GLN A 97 18.02 1.62 17.16
C GLN A 97 17.93 0.61 18.31
N LEU A 98 18.62 0.89 19.43
CA LEU A 98 18.52 0.09 20.64
C LEU A 98 17.12 0.17 21.24
N LEU A 99 16.59 1.40 21.40
CA LEU A 99 15.25 1.59 21.95
C LEU A 99 14.17 0.98 21.05
N LYS A 100 14.30 1.14 19.73
CA LYS A 100 13.40 0.51 18.74
C LYS A 100 13.35 -1.00 18.87
N ARG A 101 14.49 -1.63 19.20
CA ARG A 101 14.60 -3.07 19.38
C ARG A 101 13.95 -3.51 20.70
N GLU A 102 14.20 -2.76 21.77
CA GLU A 102 13.70 -3.07 23.11
C GLU A 102 12.18 -2.91 23.21
N THR A 103 11.63 -1.88 22.55
CA THR A 103 10.20 -1.63 22.51
C THR A 103 9.51 -2.35 21.35
N ALA A 104 10.18 -3.25 20.62
CA ALA A 104 9.52 -4.04 19.58
C ALA A 104 8.59 -5.07 20.22
N SER A 105 7.50 -5.43 19.55
CA SER A 105 6.57 -6.46 20.04
C SER A 105 7.31 -7.80 20.13
N PHE A 106 7.53 -8.31 21.35
CA PHE A 106 8.05 -9.65 21.69
C PHE A 106 8.88 -10.34 20.59
N GLY A 107 10.09 -9.84 20.32
CA GLY A 107 11.02 -10.52 19.42
C GLY A 107 10.71 -10.46 17.91
N ILE A 108 9.68 -9.73 17.48
CA ILE A 108 9.41 -9.48 16.06
C ILE A 108 10.40 -8.42 15.55
N VAL A 109 11.58 -8.88 15.14
CA VAL A 109 12.49 -8.07 14.33
C VAL A 109 11.89 -7.99 12.93
N GLU A 110 11.33 -6.83 12.58
CA GLU A 110 10.89 -6.57 11.21
C GLU A 110 12.09 -6.72 10.27
N LYS A 111 12.16 -7.84 9.54
CA LYS A 111 13.15 -8.08 8.48
C LYS A 111 12.84 -7.15 7.31
N SER A 112 13.24 -5.89 7.42
CA SER A 112 13.14 -4.90 6.36
C SER A 112 14.34 -5.03 5.42
N ASN A 113 14.08 -5.02 4.11
CA ASN A 113 15.15 -4.97 3.13
C ASN A 113 15.49 -3.49 2.87
N LYS A 114 16.60 -3.02 3.46
CA LYS A 114 17.04 -1.62 3.33
C LYS A 114 17.29 -1.20 1.87
N LYS A 115 17.68 -2.15 1.00
CA LYS A 115 17.88 -1.88 -0.44
C LYS A 115 16.54 -1.65 -1.13
N ALA A 116 15.55 -2.50 -0.87
CA ALA A 116 14.19 -2.36 -1.41
C ALA A 116 13.53 -1.04 -0.96
N SER A 117 13.62 -0.71 0.33
CA SER A 117 13.02 0.51 0.86
C SER A 117 13.68 1.78 0.30
N ARG A 118 15.01 1.78 0.16
CA ARG A 118 15.75 2.86 -0.53
C ARG A 118 15.34 2.99 -1.99
N ARG A 119 15.19 1.87 -2.71
CA ARG A 119 14.78 1.89 -4.11
C ARG A 119 13.38 2.45 -4.27
N LEU A 120 12.41 1.99 -3.49
CA LEU A 120 11.05 2.51 -3.47
C LEU A 120 11.03 4.02 -3.20
N ARG A 121 11.79 4.48 -2.20
CA ARG A 121 11.92 5.91 -1.90
C ARG A 121 12.49 6.70 -3.08
N CYS A 122 13.56 6.21 -3.70
CA CYS A 122 14.18 6.86 -4.85
C CYS A 122 13.22 6.98 -6.03
N VAL A 123 12.44 5.93 -6.32
CA VAL A 123 11.45 5.96 -7.42
C VAL A 123 10.31 6.94 -7.12
N LEU A 124 9.83 7.00 -5.87
CA LEU A 124 8.80 7.95 -5.43
C LEU A 124 9.30 9.40 -5.45
N GLN A 125 10.57 9.66 -5.13
CA GLN A 125 11.13 11.01 -5.14
C GLN A 125 11.43 11.52 -6.55
N LYS A 126 11.70 10.62 -7.49
CA LYS A 126 11.99 11.00 -8.87
C LYS A 126 10.71 11.50 -9.57
N ASP A 127 10.81 12.62 -10.27
CA ASP A 127 9.72 13.26 -11.03
C ASP A 127 8.47 13.58 -10.18
N ASP A 128 8.65 13.85 -8.88
CA ASP A 128 7.58 14.22 -7.94
C ASP A 128 6.39 13.23 -7.86
N LEU A 129 6.64 11.96 -8.22
CA LEU A 129 5.63 10.91 -8.23
C LEU A 129 4.98 10.73 -6.85
N GLY A 130 5.78 10.79 -5.79
CA GLY A 130 5.31 10.69 -4.41
C GLY A 130 4.40 11.83 -4.00
N VAL A 131 4.70 13.06 -4.42
CA VAL A 131 3.85 14.24 -4.16
C VAL A 131 2.54 14.11 -4.94
N THR A 132 2.62 13.70 -6.20
CA THR A 132 1.46 13.45 -7.06
C THR A 132 0.53 12.41 -6.44
N LEU A 133 1.07 11.27 -6.00
CA LEU A 133 0.30 10.23 -5.30
C LEU A 133 -0.33 10.77 -4.02
N LEU A 134 0.39 11.57 -3.23
CA LEU A 134 -0.14 12.15 -1.99
C LEU A 134 -1.33 13.08 -2.25
N ILE A 135 -1.23 13.93 -3.26
CA ILE A 135 -2.33 14.83 -3.67
C ILE A 135 -3.54 14.02 -4.12
N LEU A 136 -3.34 13.00 -4.96
CA LEU A 136 -4.43 12.11 -5.43
C LEU A 136 -5.10 11.39 -4.27
N LEU A 137 -4.34 10.89 -3.30
CA LEU A 137 -4.89 10.25 -2.10
C LEU A 137 -5.70 11.22 -1.24
N ALA A 138 -5.24 12.46 -1.09
CA ALA A 138 -6.00 13.49 -0.39
C ALA A 138 -7.33 13.81 -1.10
N GLN A 139 -7.31 13.93 -2.42
CA GLN A 139 -8.52 14.16 -3.24
C GLN A 139 -9.51 13.00 -3.14
N ILE A 140 -9.02 11.76 -3.23
CA ILE A 140 -9.84 10.55 -3.10
C ILE A 140 -10.46 10.50 -1.70
N ARG A 141 -9.69 10.73 -0.64
CA ARG A 141 -10.20 10.77 0.73
C ARG A 141 -11.32 11.80 0.88
N PHE A 142 -11.12 13.01 0.33
CA PHE A 142 -12.15 14.05 0.34
C PHE A 142 -13.41 13.57 -0.39
N ARG A 143 -13.28 13.09 -1.63
CA ARG A 143 -14.42 12.58 -2.41
C ARG A 143 -15.20 11.50 -1.65
N VAL A 144 -14.51 10.49 -1.11
CA VAL A 144 -15.16 9.41 -0.35
C VAL A 144 -15.89 9.94 0.88
N MET A 145 -15.30 10.87 1.64
CA MET A 145 -15.95 11.44 2.83
C MET A 145 -17.19 12.28 2.50
N PHE A 146 -17.18 13.05 1.40
CA PHE A 146 -18.28 13.96 1.08
C PHE A 146 -19.37 13.32 0.20
N HIS A 147 -19.05 12.37 -0.67
CA HIS A 147 -20.08 11.62 -1.42
C HIS A 147 -20.88 10.66 -0.53
N VAL A 148 -20.27 10.08 0.51
CA VAL A 148 -21.00 9.21 1.45
C VAL A 148 -21.97 9.99 2.34
N ARG A 149 -21.85 11.33 2.44
CA ARG A 149 -22.70 12.19 3.27
C ARG A 149 -23.89 12.85 2.57
N HIS A 150 -24.07 12.64 1.26
CA HIS A 150 -25.26 13.13 0.56
C HIS A 150 -26.01 11.99 -0.15
N PRO A 151 -26.75 11.14 0.59
CA PRO A 151 -27.94 10.52 0.04
C PRO A 151 -29.07 11.57 0.11
N VAL A 152 -29.41 12.16 -1.03
CA VAL A 152 -30.71 12.82 -1.23
C VAL A 152 -31.63 11.83 -1.91
#